data_AF-A0A0K1ZRG4-F1
#
_entry.id   AF-A0A0K1ZRG4-F1
#
_cell.length_a   1.000
_cell.length_b   1.000
_cell.length_c   1.000
_cell.angle_alpha   90.00
_cell.angle_beta   90.00
_cell.angle_gamma   90.00
#
_symmetry.space_group_name_H-M   'P 1'
#
loop_
_entity.id
_entity.type
_entity.pdbx_description
1 polymer ?
#
loop_
_entity_poly.entity_id
_entity_poly.type
_entity_poly.pdbx_seq_one_letter_code
_entity_poly.pdbx_strand_id
1 'polypeptide(L)' 'MKSKIVVYGPLYGKWYAILVDNGVAAESRQFGSYEAAADFASRQYPDLEQERQPYARGREEAEAPA' A
#
# COMPACT_ATOMS: atom_id res chain seq x y z
N MET A 1 -17.77 3.69 -6.09
CA MET A 1 -16.43 3.55 -6.73
C MET A 1 -16.14 2.05 -6.83
N LYS A 2 -15.29 1.57 -7.74
CA LYS A 2 -14.93 0.14 -7.77
C LYS A 2 -13.86 -0.17 -6.73
N SER A 3 -13.87 -1.38 -6.19
CA SER A 3 -12.83 -1.88 -5.29
C SER A 3 -11.50 -2.06 -6.04
N LYS A 4 -10.37 -1.80 -5.38
CA LYS A 4 -9.02 -1.96 -5.94
C LYS A 4 -8.02 -2.36 -4.86
N ILE A 5 -6.87 -2.87 -5.27
CA ILE A 5 -5.76 -3.20 -4.36
C ILE A 5 -4.63 -2.19 -4.57
N VAL A 6 -4.26 -1.47 -3.51
CA VAL A 6 -3.16 -0.48 -3.54
C VAL A 6 -1.92 -1.08 -2.93
N VAL A 7 -0.82 -1.12 -3.68
CA VAL A 7 0.51 -1.43 -3.15
C VAL A 7 1.20 -0.13 -2.78
N TYR A 8 1.24 0.14 -1.49
CA TYR A 8 1.73 1.39 -0.90
C TYR A 8 3.07 1.21 -0.19
N GLY A 9 3.99 2.16 -0.36
CA GLY A 9 5.25 2.19 0.37
C GLY A 9 6.47 2.64 -0.45
N PRO A 10 7.69 2.52 0.11
CA PRO A 10 7.94 2.07 1.48
C PRO A 10 7.61 3.18 2.50
N LEU A 11 6.88 2.85 3.57
CA LEU A 11 6.67 3.69 4.75
C LEU A 11 7.41 3.04 5.92
N TYR A 12 8.35 3.76 6.55
CA TYR A 12 9.24 3.22 7.59
C TYR A 12 9.91 1.88 7.23
N GLY A 13 10.34 1.73 5.97
CA GLY A 13 10.99 0.52 5.47
C GLY A 13 10.04 -0.65 5.20
N LYS A 14 8.73 -0.41 5.12
CA LYS A 14 7.70 -1.43 4.98
C LYS A 14 6.77 -1.13 3.81
N TRP A 15 6.32 -2.17 3.14
CA TRP A 15 5.36 -2.12 2.05
C TRP A 15 4.01 -2.64 2.52
N TYR A 16 2.94 -2.16 1.89
CA TYR A 16 1.57 -2.46 2.29
C TYR A 16 0.75 -2.86 1.06
N ALA A 17 -0.03 -3.91 1.17
CA ALA A 17 -1.13 -4.19 0.25
C ALA A 17 -2.43 -3.78 0.94
N ILE A 18 -3.15 -2.81 0.38
CA ILE A 18 -4.33 -2.18 0.99
C ILE A 18 -5.53 -2.40 0.09
N LEU A 19 -6.50 -3.19 0.54
CA LEU A 19 -7.77 -3.33 -0.15
C LEU A 19 -8.56 -2.04 0.07
N VAL A 20 -8.83 -1.33 -1.02
CA VAL A 20 -9.66 -0.13 -1.01
C VAL A 20 -11.02 -0.50 -1.57
N ASP A 21 -12.05 -0.45 -0.73
CA ASP A 21 -13.43 -0.60 -1.15
C ASP A 21 -14.16 0.74 -1.08
N ASN A 22 -14.76 1.15 -2.19
CA ASN A 22 -15.46 2.43 -2.29
C ASN A 22 -14.68 3.66 -1.82
N GLY A 23 -13.36 3.65 -1.96
CA GLY A 23 -12.48 4.75 -1.53
C GLY A 23 -12.05 4.67 -0.05
N VAL A 24 -12.46 3.64 0.68
CA VAL A 24 -12.10 3.40 2.08
C VAL A 24 -11.16 2.20 2.16
N ALA A 25 -10.09 2.31 2.97
CA ALA A 25 -9.23 1.17 3.27
C ALA A 25 -10.00 0.14 4.10
N ALA A 26 -10.38 -0.97 3.47
CA ALA A 26 -11.12 -2.06 4.10
C ALA A 26 -10.17 -3.04 4.80
N GLU A 27 -9.02 -3.34 4.21
CA GLU A 27 -8.00 -4.23 4.77
C GLU A 27 -6.60 -3.74 4.44
N SER A 28 -5.61 -4.06 5.30
CA SER A 28 -4.21 -3.80 5.02
C SER A 28 -3.31 -4.93 5.52
N ARG A 29 -2.29 -5.28 4.73
CA ARG A 29 -1.23 -6.23 5.12
C ARG A 29 0.14 -5.67 4.84
N GLN A 30 1.07 -5.92 5.75
CA GLN A 30 2.44 -5.40 5.71
C GLN A 30 3.43 -6.45 5.20
N PHE A 31 4.41 -5.98 4.43
CA PHE A 31 5.46 -6.78 3.81
C PHE A 31 6.82 -6.09 3.92
N GLY A 32 7.89 -6.89 3.83
CA GLY A 32 9.27 -6.40 3.85
C GLY A 32 9.75 -5.82 2.52
N SER A 33 9.06 -6.10 1.40
CA SER A 33 9.42 -5.62 0.08
C SER A 33 8.19 -5.36 -0.80
N TYR A 34 8.41 -4.61 -1.88
CA TYR A 34 7.38 -4.35 -2.89
C TYR A 34 6.92 -5.66 -3.53
N GLU A 35 7.85 -6.53 -3.88
CA GLU A 35 7.59 -7.79 -4.59
C GLU A 35 6.69 -8.71 -3.75
N ALA A 36 6.93 -8.78 -2.44
CA ALA A 36 6.09 -9.57 -1.54
C ALA A 36 4.67 -9.00 -1.40
N ALA A 37 4.54 -7.68 -1.33
CA ALA A 37 3.22 -7.02 -1.30
C ALA A 37 2.47 -7.18 -2.63
N ALA A 38 3.18 -7.06 -3.75
CA ALA A 38 2.63 -7.19 -5.08
C ALA A 38 2.20 -8.63 -5.38
N ASP A 39 3.04 -9.62 -5.06
CA ASP A 39 2.73 -11.05 -5.23
C ASP A 39 1.50 -11.45 -4.38
N PHE A 40 1.42 -10.99 -3.14
CA PHE A 40 0.22 -11.18 -2.32
C PHE A 40 -1.02 -10.58 -2.98
N ALA A 41 -0.94 -9.33 -3.43
CA ALA A 41 -2.05 -8.64 -4.07
C ALA A 41 -2.54 -9.39 -5.31
N SER A 42 -1.64 -9.81 -6.21
CA SER A 42 -2.00 -10.53 -7.44
C SER A 42 -2.58 -11.92 -7.17
N ARG A 43 -2.18 -12.60 -6.10
CA ARG A 43 -2.70 -13.94 -5.74
C ARG A 43 -4.04 -13.88 -5.03
N GLN A 44 -4.21 -12.94 -4.10
CA GLN A 44 -5.43 -12.86 -3.29
C GLN A 44 -6.55 -12.09 -4.00
N TYR A 45 -6.21 -11.13 -4.84
CA TYR A 45 -7.15 -10.26 -5.53
C TYR A 45 -6.87 -10.20 -7.04
N PRO A 46 -6.92 -11.35 -7.75
CA PRO A 46 -6.53 -11.43 -9.16
C PRO A 46 -7.43 -10.60 -10.08
N ASP A 47 -8.68 -10.36 -9.69
CA ASP A 47 -9.67 -9.63 -10.49
C ASP A 47 -9.71 -8.12 -10.19
N LEU A 48 -8.96 -7.66 -9.18
CA LEU A 48 -8.94 -6.25 -8.80
C LEU A 48 -7.81 -5.51 -9.53
N GLU A 49 -8.10 -4.26 -9.91
CA GLU A 49 -7.06 -3.36 -10.38
C GLU A 49 -6.01 -3.17 -9.29
N GLN A 50 -4.75 -3.36 -9.66
CA GLN A 50 -3.61 -3.15 -8.79
C GLN A 50 -2.97 -1.80 -9.08
N GLU A 51 -3.00 -0.91 -8.09
CA GLU A 51 -2.39 0.41 -8.20
C GLU A 51 -1.12 0.48 -7.33
N ARG A 52 -0.01 0.88 -7.92
CA ARG A 52 1.21 1.17 -7.16
C ARG A 52 1.20 2.63 -6.71
N GLN A 53 1.20 2.85 -5.40
CA GLN A 53 1.32 4.17 -4.79
C GLN A 53 2.63 4.29 -4.01
N PRO A 54 3.70 4.85 -4.61
CA PRO A 54 4.92 5.10 -3.87
C PRO A 54 4.65 6.06 -2.71
N TYR A 55 5.26 5.81 -1.55
CA TYR A 55 5.23 6.78 -0.46
C TYR A 55 5.99 8.03 -0.91
N ALA A 56 5.25 9.11 -1.22
CA ALA A 56 5.86 10.39 -1.48
C ALA A 56 6.43 10.90 -0.16
N ARG A 57 7.75 10.85 -0.01
CA ARG A 57 8.53 11.50 1.06
C ARG A 57 8.44 13.03 0.93
N GLY A 58 7.22 13.57 1.00
CA GLY A 58 6.89 14.97 0.70
C GLY A 58 5.85 15.56 1.65
N ARG A 59 5.42 14.83 2.68
CA ARG A 59 4.72 15.38 3.84
C ARG A 59 5.58 15.15 5.08
N GLU A 60 6.61 15.99 5.18
CA GLU A 60 7.34 16.35 6.40
C GLU A 60 7.72 15.20 7.37
N GLU A 61 8.98 14.76 7.29
CA GLU A 61 9.82 14.74 8.51
C GLU A 61 9.93 16.19 9.02
N ALA A 62 8.85 16.76 9.55
CA ALA A 62 8.95 17.94 10.40
C ALA A 62 9.46 17.40 11.72
N GLU A 63 10.76 17.60 11.93
CA GLU A 63 11.46 17.63 13.22
C GLU A 63 10.72 16.93 14.37
N ALA A 64 11.09 15.69 14.65
CA ALA A 64 11.08 15.27 16.05
C ALA A 64 12.21 16.07 16.74
N PRO A 65 11.92 17.01 17.66
CA PRO A 65 12.98 17.71 18.37
C PRO A 65 13.78 16.69 19.20
N ALA A 66 15.10 16.87 19.16
CA ALA A 66 16.11 16.08 19.85
C ALA A 66 16.03 16.21 21.39
#